data_AF-A0AAU1EUT9-F1
#
_entry.id   AF-A0AAU1EUT9-F1
#
_cell.length_a   1.000
_cell.length_b   1.000
_cell.length_c   1.000
_cell.angle_alpha   90.00
_cell.angle_beta   90.00
_cell.angle_gamma   90.00
#
_symmetry.space_group_name_H-M   'P 1'
#
loop_
_entity.id
_entity.type
_entity.pdbx_description
1 polymer ?
#
loop_
_entity_poly.entity_id
_entity_poly.type
_entity_poly.pdbx_seq_one_letter_code
_entity_poly.pdbx_strand_id
1 'polypeptide(L)'
;MHLAEVFFEERSRHLLSWDSGPVLGEIREDGALHIKVPPAASEGGRTGPIRVGLDGDAVLFIESREVFASFYLDGADLTVVETGLNGERQRWKTSLSATEQGAWTIQDVLEGWDEGGGSCIVLTVADSRGSVEFHQTGAGKAVRTHRPAATGQLVHWDLRHDAAVIRQDRGPWDPLLHLERPLSAAAAMSISAQWKDGWNGQGAVVVSGTTGDPHLAVWDLLTSSVTPVAAPLGHVDDARILRDASRHIVALATLDGSDTLHVCDPGTGETKPLPLNGTGRLRFRVAGERGTGLYSFSTLAGSSWLWLDREGTVHQARGDVPRYEGGATLTHVWYGQTPALEYMPEQPPIAMVVSLHGGPESLERDELRWDGMYRVFLDAGIAVIGLNYCGSTGYGAAHTERARKDWLSVFQEDLRACVEAARTWDIDPADIALLGGSFGGGLALLGCVLERDLAGAVASAPLIDIRHHARHATAADSSYGDWFEDRFELAASATAVQRVFDPEYLTTTAPEQRVFLIHGDQDEVTGWQHSRHAADLASRRGLPWTLVTERGVGHVPADRGQTNDRYRHIRAAVSEVLGLEIPRQR
;
A
#
# COMPACT_ATOMS: atom_id res chain seq x y z
N MET A 1 1.54 8.19 -25.10
CA MET A 1 1.12 6.88 -24.63
C MET A 1 1.51 6.79 -23.18
N HIS A 2 0.52 6.46 -22.35
CA HIS A 2 0.66 5.72 -21.11
C HIS A 2 1.74 6.10 -20.07
N LEU A 3 1.25 6.60 -18.94
CA LEU A 3 1.71 6.05 -17.66
C LEU A 3 0.97 4.73 -17.39
N ALA A 4 -0.36 4.76 -17.41
CA ALA A 4 -1.28 3.65 -17.15
C ALA A 4 -0.90 2.33 -17.83
N GLU A 5 -0.81 2.31 -19.15
CA GLU A 5 -0.64 1.07 -19.90
C GLU A 5 0.74 0.45 -19.64
N VAL A 6 1.79 1.27 -19.41
CA VAL A 6 3.14 0.80 -19.01
C VAL A 6 3.14 0.36 -17.54
N PHE A 7 2.58 1.15 -16.62
CA PHE A 7 2.46 0.77 -15.20
C PHE A 7 1.72 -0.56 -15.03
N PHE A 8 0.63 -0.77 -15.77
CA PHE A 8 -0.08 -2.04 -15.79
C PHE A 8 0.62 -3.14 -16.58
N GLU A 9 1.34 -2.82 -17.67
CA GLU A 9 2.18 -3.81 -18.34
C GLU A 9 3.30 -4.29 -17.41
N GLU A 10 4.00 -3.41 -16.70
CA GLU A 10 5.00 -3.81 -15.70
C GLU A 10 4.37 -4.61 -14.56
N ARG A 11 3.20 -4.19 -14.05
CA ARG A 11 2.41 -4.96 -13.07
C ARG A 11 2.04 -6.37 -13.56
N SER A 12 1.89 -6.56 -14.88
CA SER A 12 1.46 -7.83 -15.51
C SER A 12 2.61 -8.68 -16.07
N ARG A 13 3.71 -8.06 -16.52
CA ARG A 13 4.94 -8.67 -17.05
C ARG A 13 5.84 -9.16 -15.93
N HIS A 14 5.87 -8.43 -14.81
CA HIS A 14 6.67 -8.70 -13.62
C HIS A 14 5.81 -9.11 -12.41
N LEU A 15 4.76 -9.90 -12.67
CA LEU A 15 4.03 -10.72 -11.69
C LEU A 15 3.85 -10.05 -10.32
N LEU A 16 3.25 -8.84 -10.28
CA LEU A 16 3.08 -8.09 -9.04
C LEU A 16 1.90 -8.61 -8.20
N SER A 17 2.08 -9.82 -7.66
CA SER A 17 1.47 -10.23 -6.40
C SER A 17 2.24 -9.61 -5.23
N TRP A 18 1.51 -8.91 -4.36
CA TRP A 18 1.81 -8.74 -2.92
C TRP A 18 3.30 -8.64 -2.51
N ASP A 19 3.89 -7.45 -2.70
CA ASP A 19 5.16 -6.94 -2.12
C ASP A 19 6.43 -7.84 -2.13
N SER A 20 6.37 -8.94 -2.88
CA SER A 20 7.40 -9.98 -3.01
C SER A 20 7.44 -10.61 -4.42
N GLY A 21 6.60 -10.13 -5.34
CA GLY A 21 6.55 -10.57 -6.74
C GLY A 21 7.86 -10.30 -7.51
N PRO A 22 8.23 -11.19 -8.46
CA PRO A 22 9.58 -11.24 -9.02
C PRO A 22 9.90 -10.13 -10.02
N VAL A 23 10.89 -9.31 -9.66
CA VAL A 23 11.67 -8.55 -10.63
C VAL A 23 12.70 -9.50 -11.26
N LEU A 24 12.76 -9.57 -12.58
CA LEU A 24 13.68 -10.46 -13.31
C LEU A 24 15.13 -9.93 -13.35
N GLY A 25 15.57 -9.27 -12.28
CA GLY A 25 16.91 -8.69 -12.14
C GLY A 25 17.85 -9.56 -11.32
N GLU A 26 19.00 -9.92 -11.90
CA GLU A 26 20.07 -10.63 -11.19
C GLU A 26 21.24 -9.68 -10.91
N ILE A 27 21.61 -9.47 -9.65
CA ILE A 27 22.90 -8.84 -9.31
C ILE A 27 24.00 -9.90 -9.49
N ARG A 28 24.99 -9.62 -10.31
CA ARG A 28 26.11 -10.54 -10.60
C ARG A 28 27.35 -10.22 -9.76
N GLU A 29 28.36 -11.07 -9.89
CA GLU A 29 29.67 -10.95 -9.21
C GLU A 29 30.45 -9.67 -9.57
N ASP A 30 30.05 -8.97 -10.64
CA ASP A 30 30.56 -7.65 -11.04
C ASP A 30 29.77 -6.46 -10.46
N GLY A 31 28.77 -6.74 -9.62
CA GLY A 31 27.90 -5.74 -8.99
C GLY A 31 26.79 -5.18 -9.90
N ALA A 32 26.70 -5.60 -11.17
CA ALA A 32 25.72 -5.08 -12.10
C ALA A 32 24.34 -5.76 -11.94
N LEU A 33 23.27 -4.95 -11.88
CA LEU A 33 21.89 -5.43 -11.96
C LEU A 33 21.51 -5.78 -13.40
N HIS A 34 21.54 -7.08 -13.72
CA HIS A 34 21.14 -7.60 -15.02
C HIS A 34 19.63 -7.90 -15.07
N ILE A 35 18.84 -6.94 -15.55
CA ILE A 35 17.42 -7.11 -15.82
C ILE A 35 17.22 -8.01 -17.04
N LYS A 36 16.80 -9.26 -16.81
CA LYS A 36 16.42 -10.26 -17.82
C LYS A 36 15.00 -9.96 -18.34
N VAL A 37 14.85 -8.90 -19.14
CA VAL A 37 13.60 -8.59 -19.84
C VAL A 37 13.18 -9.80 -20.69
N PRO A 38 11.95 -10.34 -20.54
CA PRO A 38 11.49 -11.50 -21.31
C PRO A 38 11.57 -11.28 -22.83
N PRO A 39 12.32 -12.10 -23.60
CA PRO A 39 12.42 -11.98 -25.05
C PRO A 39 11.13 -12.42 -25.78
N ALA A 40 10.10 -11.58 -25.71
CA ALA A 40 8.79 -11.78 -26.34
C ALA A 40 8.25 -10.54 -27.09
N ALA A 41 8.98 -9.42 -27.08
CA ALA A 41 8.56 -8.15 -27.71
C ALA A 41 9.27 -7.83 -29.04
N SER A 42 10.40 -8.48 -29.35
CA SER A 42 11.10 -8.34 -30.63
C SER A 42 10.73 -9.48 -31.58
N GLU A 43 9.91 -9.18 -32.58
CA GLU A 43 9.48 -10.13 -33.61
C GLU A 43 10.70 -10.67 -34.40
N GLY A 44 10.95 -11.99 -34.37
CA GLY A 44 12.21 -12.53 -34.92
C GLY A 44 12.34 -14.03 -35.24
N GLY A 45 11.38 -14.89 -34.86
CA GLY A 45 11.22 -16.18 -35.55
C GLY A 45 12.03 -17.43 -35.11
N ARG A 46 12.05 -17.77 -33.80
CA ARG A 46 12.39 -19.12 -33.24
C ARG A 46 13.88 -19.53 -33.34
N THR A 47 14.41 -20.55 -32.66
CA THR A 47 13.83 -21.67 -31.88
C THR A 47 14.55 -21.90 -30.53
N GLY A 48 13.81 -21.84 -29.41
CA GLY A 48 14.27 -22.19 -28.05
C GLY A 48 13.17 -21.88 -27.02
N PRO A 49 13.09 -22.56 -25.87
CA PRO A 49 11.97 -22.39 -24.94
C PRO A 49 12.13 -21.15 -24.07
N ILE A 50 11.24 -20.17 -24.23
CA ILE A 50 10.96 -19.14 -23.21
C ILE A 50 9.44 -19.09 -23.02
N ARG A 51 8.99 -19.51 -21.83
CA ARG A 51 7.64 -19.28 -21.29
C ARG A 51 7.72 -19.31 -19.76
N VAL A 52 7.48 -18.16 -19.13
CA VAL A 52 6.98 -18.15 -17.74
C VAL A 52 5.48 -18.41 -17.85
N GLY A 53 5.04 -19.53 -17.29
CA GLY A 53 3.64 -19.91 -17.22
C GLY A 53 3.39 -20.48 -15.83
N LEU A 54 2.65 -19.72 -15.03
CA LEU A 54 2.30 -20.05 -13.64
C LEU A 54 0.80 -20.24 -13.59
N ASP A 55 0.39 -21.38 -13.05
CA ASP A 55 -1.00 -21.80 -12.87
C ASP A 55 -0.97 -22.89 -11.78
N GLY A 56 -1.95 -22.90 -10.88
CA GLY A 56 -1.91 -23.65 -9.61
C GLY A 56 -2.50 -22.84 -8.46
N ASP A 57 -2.85 -23.53 -7.37
CA ASP A 57 -3.62 -22.96 -6.24
C ASP A 57 -2.83 -21.93 -5.43
N ALA A 58 -1.48 -22.00 -5.48
CA ALA A 58 -0.57 -20.98 -4.96
C ALA A 58 0.77 -20.98 -5.72
N VAL A 59 1.54 -19.90 -5.57
CA VAL A 59 2.89 -19.74 -6.17
C VAL A 59 3.81 -19.00 -5.20
N LEU A 60 5.07 -19.44 -5.11
CA LEU A 60 6.14 -18.79 -4.33
C LEU A 60 7.42 -18.69 -5.16
N PHE A 61 8.17 -17.59 -5.03
CA PHE A 61 9.57 -17.53 -5.44
C PHE A 61 10.47 -17.96 -4.28
N ILE A 62 11.42 -18.85 -4.55
CA ILE A 62 12.33 -19.43 -3.55
C ILE A 62 13.71 -18.85 -3.83
N GLU A 63 14.11 -17.88 -3.01
CA GLU A 63 15.28 -17.01 -3.25
C GLU A 63 16.58 -17.83 -3.23
N SER A 64 16.70 -18.75 -2.27
CA SER A 64 17.87 -19.62 -2.07
C SER A 64 18.18 -20.60 -3.22
N ARG A 65 17.23 -20.77 -4.14
CA ARG A 65 17.32 -21.73 -5.27
C ARG A 65 17.08 -21.08 -6.63
N GLU A 66 16.72 -19.79 -6.69
CA GLU A 66 16.35 -19.05 -7.91
C GLU A 66 15.25 -19.77 -8.73
N VAL A 67 14.23 -20.32 -8.07
CA VAL A 67 13.09 -21.04 -8.69
C VAL A 67 11.72 -20.50 -8.29
N PHE A 68 10.75 -20.58 -9.20
CA PHE A 68 9.33 -20.43 -8.89
C PHE A 68 8.72 -21.79 -8.59
N ALA A 69 8.21 -21.99 -7.38
CA ALA A 69 7.38 -23.15 -7.04
C ALA A 69 5.90 -22.82 -7.27
N SER A 70 5.23 -23.64 -8.06
CA SER A 70 3.76 -23.64 -8.21
C SER A 70 3.19 -24.87 -7.49
N PHE A 71 2.12 -24.66 -6.73
CA PHE A 71 1.51 -25.64 -5.84
C PHE A 71 0.14 -26.04 -6.35
N TYR A 72 -0.17 -27.34 -6.27
CA TYR A 72 -1.50 -27.86 -6.58
C TYR A 72 -1.92 -28.84 -5.49
N LEU A 73 -3.12 -28.73 -4.95
CA LEU A 73 -3.62 -29.54 -3.83
C LEU A 73 -4.92 -30.27 -4.20
N ASP A 74 -4.81 -31.59 -4.42
CA ASP A 74 -5.95 -32.46 -4.72
C ASP A 74 -6.34 -33.26 -3.47
N GLY A 75 -7.25 -32.70 -2.68
CA GLY A 75 -7.72 -33.26 -1.41
C GLY A 75 -6.67 -33.19 -0.29
N ALA A 76 -5.69 -34.10 -0.35
CA ALA A 76 -4.50 -34.13 0.51
C ALA A 76 -3.20 -34.39 -0.28
N ASP A 77 -3.27 -34.64 -1.59
CA ASP A 77 -2.10 -34.85 -2.45
C ASP A 77 -1.57 -33.51 -2.98
N LEU A 78 -0.39 -33.11 -2.52
CA LEU A 78 0.30 -31.92 -2.99
C LEU A 78 1.22 -32.27 -4.17
N THR A 79 1.02 -31.60 -5.30
CA THR A 79 2.06 -31.45 -6.33
C THR A 79 2.80 -30.13 -6.11
N VAL A 80 4.13 -30.17 -6.23
CA VAL A 80 4.96 -28.96 -6.40
C VAL A 80 5.69 -29.04 -7.74
N VAL A 81 5.66 -27.95 -8.50
CA VAL A 81 6.46 -27.78 -9.72
C VAL A 81 7.33 -26.55 -9.58
N GLU A 82 8.62 -26.79 -9.34
CA GLU A 82 9.67 -25.78 -9.33
C GLU A 82 10.12 -25.52 -10.78
N THR A 83 10.17 -24.24 -11.18
CA THR A 83 10.58 -23.78 -12.50
C THR A 83 11.68 -22.75 -12.33
N GLY A 84 12.90 -23.08 -12.73
CA GLY A 84 14.06 -22.20 -12.63
C GLY A 84 14.06 -21.09 -13.68
N LEU A 85 14.84 -20.03 -13.43
CA LEU A 85 14.99 -18.89 -14.36
C LEU A 85 15.58 -19.29 -15.73
N ASN A 86 16.19 -20.47 -15.83
CA ASN A 86 16.70 -21.08 -17.07
C ASN A 86 15.63 -21.87 -17.86
N GLY A 87 14.41 -22.00 -17.34
CA GLY A 87 13.32 -22.79 -17.93
C GLY A 87 13.35 -24.29 -17.61
N GLU A 88 14.31 -24.77 -16.81
CA GLU A 88 14.28 -26.14 -16.29
C GLU A 88 13.14 -26.30 -15.27
N ARG A 89 12.51 -27.47 -15.26
CA ARG A 89 11.37 -27.76 -14.38
C ARG A 89 11.60 -29.04 -13.60
N GLN A 90 11.53 -28.95 -12.27
CA GLN A 90 11.50 -30.09 -11.38
C GLN A 90 10.07 -30.25 -10.85
N ARG A 91 9.53 -31.47 -10.89
CA ARG A 91 8.21 -31.78 -10.34
C ARG A 91 8.35 -32.89 -9.31
N TRP A 92 7.83 -32.65 -8.13
CA TRP A 92 7.70 -33.66 -7.07
C TRP A 92 6.28 -33.66 -6.50
N LYS A 93 5.99 -34.70 -5.70
CA LYS A 93 4.72 -34.88 -5.00
C LYS A 93 4.99 -35.26 -3.56
N THR A 94 4.09 -34.87 -2.67
CA THR A 94 3.97 -35.38 -1.30
C THR A 94 2.48 -35.43 -0.94
N SER A 95 2.13 -36.08 0.17
CA SER A 95 0.78 -36.02 0.73
C SER A 95 0.82 -35.31 2.08
N LEU A 96 -0.22 -34.52 2.37
CA LEU A 96 -0.42 -33.83 3.64
C LEU A 96 -1.03 -34.79 4.68
N SER A 97 -1.36 -34.26 5.86
CA SER A 97 -2.20 -34.98 6.83
C SER A 97 -3.57 -35.29 6.22
N ALA A 98 -4.09 -36.49 6.47
CA ALA A 98 -5.47 -36.81 6.12
C ALA A 98 -6.42 -36.15 7.15
N THR A 99 -7.34 -35.31 6.68
CA THR A 99 -8.46 -34.86 7.52
C THR A 99 -9.51 -35.98 7.62
N GLU A 100 -10.33 -35.96 8.67
CA GLU A 100 -11.44 -36.91 8.79
C GLU A 100 -12.61 -36.58 7.85
N GLN A 101 -12.80 -35.31 7.48
CA GLN A 101 -14.11 -34.75 7.16
C GLN A 101 -14.13 -33.67 6.04
N GLY A 102 -13.03 -33.45 5.31
CA GLY A 102 -12.97 -32.49 4.19
C GLY A 102 -11.70 -32.55 3.34
N ALA A 103 -11.65 -31.71 2.30
CA ALA A 103 -10.43 -31.41 1.55
C ALA A 103 -9.72 -30.19 2.16
N TRP A 104 -8.39 -30.12 2.00
CA TRP A 104 -7.60 -28.95 2.38
C TRP A 104 -7.63 -27.87 1.28
N THR A 105 -7.63 -26.59 1.68
CA THR A 105 -7.43 -25.44 0.79
C THR A 105 -6.15 -24.70 1.22
N ILE A 106 -5.20 -24.48 0.31
CA ILE A 106 -4.02 -23.64 0.58
C ILE A 106 -4.51 -22.22 0.89
N GLN A 107 -4.03 -21.65 2.01
CA GLN A 107 -4.24 -20.25 2.38
C GLN A 107 -3.02 -19.40 2.03
N ASP A 108 -1.82 -19.93 2.25
CA ASP A 108 -0.56 -19.20 2.08
C ASP A 108 0.65 -20.13 1.90
N VAL A 109 1.76 -19.63 1.34
CA VAL A 109 3.00 -20.38 1.12
C VAL A 109 4.23 -19.48 1.26
N LEU A 110 5.19 -19.85 2.12
CA LEU A 110 6.44 -19.10 2.35
C LEU A 110 7.71 -19.96 2.35
N GLU A 111 8.88 -19.31 2.25
CA GLU A 111 10.19 -19.94 2.40
C GLU A 111 10.64 -19.91 3.88
N GLY A 112 10.94 -21.07 4.44
CA GLY A 112 11.42 -21.24 5.82
C GLY A 112 12.77 -21.96 5.86
N TRP A 113 13.43 -21.95 7.03
CA TRP A 113 14.84 -22.38 7.15
C TRP A 113 15.06 -23.56 8.09
N ASP A 114 16.00 -24.45 7.73
CA ASP A 114 16.30 -25.67 8.46
C ASP A 114 17.62 -25.65 9.27
N GLU A 115 17.68 -26.56 10.25
CA GLU A 115 18.79 -26.81 11.18
C GLU A 115 20.17 -26.94 10.49
N GLY A 116 20.20 -27.43 9.24
CA GLY A 116 21.42 -27.64 8.45
C GLY A 116 21.79 -26.45 7.56
N GLY A 117 21.04 -25.34 7.62
CA GLY A 117 21.25 -24.16 6.79
C GLY A 117 20.41 -24.12 5.52
N GLY A 118 19.66 -25.18 5.19
CA GLY A 118 18.90 -25.27 3.93
C GLY A 118 17.55 -24.55 3.99
N SER A 119 17.04 -24.18 2.82
CA SER A 119 15.65 -23.71 2.68
C SER A 119 14.66 -24.86 2.60
N CYS A 120 13.42 -24.58 2.99
CA CYS A 120 12.26 -25.43 2.82
C CYS A 120 11.03 -24.55 2.51
N ILE A 121 9.96 -25.20 2.05
CA ILE A 121 8.69 -24.51 1.78
C ILE A 121 7.76 -24.81 2.95
N VAL A 122 7.04 -23.80 3.42
CA VAL A 122 5.99 -23.97 4.45
C VAL A 122 4.66 -23.53 3.87
N LEU A 123 3.67 -24.41 3.98
CA LEU A 123 2.32 -24.23 3.45
C LEU A 123 1.38 -23.99 4.64
N THR A 124 0.53 -22.98 4.57
CA THR A 124 -0.65 -22.88 5.44
C THR A 124 -1.85 -23.46 4.68
N VAL A 125 -2.54 -24.41 5.29
CA VAL A 125 -3.79 -24.99 4.77
C VAL A 125 -4.93 -24.81 5.78
N ALA A 126 -6.16 -24.68 5.29
CA ALA A 126 -7.36 -24.66 6.10
C ALA A 126 -8.41 -25.65 5.58
N ASP A 127 -9.18 -26.24 6.50
CA ASP A 127 -10.32 -27.11 6.17
C ASP A 127 -11.65 -26.33 6.09
N SER A 128 -12.73 -26.99 5.67
CA SER A 128 -14.06 -26.39 5.54
C SER A 128 -14.72 -25.96 6.87
N ARG A 129 -14.03 -26.11 8.01
CA ARG A 129 -14.46 -25.65 9.35
C ARG A 129 -13.51 -24.61 9.95
N GLY A 130 -12.48 -24.19 9.21
CA GLY A 130 -11.48 -23.23 9.69
C GLY A 130 -10.41 -23.83 10.60
N SER A 131 -10.24 -25.16 10.62
CA SER A 131 -9.06 -25.77 11.23
C SER A 131 -7.85 -25.49 10.34
N VAL A 132 -6.77 -24.96 10.93
CA VAL A 132 -5.54 -24.58 10.22
C VAL A 132 -4.42 -25.58 10.54
N GLU A 133 -3.65 -25.98 9.53
CA GLU A 133 -2.38 -26.70 9.68
C GLU A 133 -1.26 -26.01 8.90
N PHE A 134 -0.05 -26.03 9.45
CA PHE A 134 1.17 -25.62 8.76
C PHE A 134 1.98 -26.86 8.39
N HIS A 135 2.36 -27.00 7.11
CA HIS A 135 3.12 -28.14 6.60
C HIS A 135 4.46 -27.70 6.01
N GLN A 136 5.56 -28.19 6.59
CA GLN A 136 6.89 -28.08 6.00
C GLN A 136 7.05 -29.12 4.88
N THR A 137 7.54 -28.71 3.71
CA THR A 137 7.85 -29.58 2.58
C THR A 137 9.20 -29.23 1.95
N GLY A 138 9.85 -30.21 1.31
CA GLY A 138 11.16 -30.02 0.68
C GLY A 138 11.70 -31.31 0.07
N ALA A 139 12.66 -31.18 -0.85
CA ALA A 139 13.17 -32.30 -1.65
C ALA A 139 13.74 -33.43 -0.77
N GLY A 140 13.02 -34.57 -0.73
CA GLY A 140 13.45 -35.79 -0.05
C GLY A 140 13.35 -35.78 1.48
N LYS A 141 12.68 -34.80 2.11
CA LYS A 141 12.49 -34.72 3.57
C LYS A 141 11.07 -35.07 3.98
N ALA A 142 10.90 -35.55 5.22
CA ALA A 142 9.58 -35.85 5.79
C ALA A 142 8.79 -34.57 6.09
N VAL A 143 7.47 -34.60 5.86
CA VAL A 143 6.58 -33.48 6.20
C VAL A 143 6.51 -33.32 7.72
N ARG A 144 6.97 -32.18 8.25
CA ARG A 144 6.62 -31.75 9.61
C ARG A 144 5.27 -31.00 9.53
N THR A 145 4.36 -31.33 10.43
CA THR A 145 3.03 -30.72 10.53
C THR A 145 2.88 -30.08 11.90
N HIS A 146 2.36 -28.86 11.94
CA HIS A 146 2.03 -28.16 13.17
C HIS A 146 0.59 -27.63 13.12
N ARG A 147 -0.09 -27.68 14.28
CA ARG A 147 -1.42 -27.11 14.50
C ARG A 147 -1.24 -25.90 15.42
N PRO A 148 -1.40 -24.67 14.91
CA PRO A 148 -1.22 -23.49 15.73
C PRO A 148 -2.28 -23.40 16.83
N ALA A 149 -1.89 -22.87 17.99
CA ALA A 149 -2.81 -22.54 19.08
C ALA A 149 -3.66 -21.31 18.75
N ALA A 150 -3.15 -20.40 17.93
CA ALA A 150 -3.83 -19.20 17.44
C ALA A 150 -4.13 -19.28 15.93
N THR A 151 -5.37 -19.00 15.54
CA THR A 151 -5.73 -18.78 14.13
C THR A 151 -5.09 -17.49 13.60
N GLY A 152 -4.50 -17.53 12.40
CA GLY A 152 -3.92 -16.35 11.72
C GLY A 152 -3.12 -16.75 10.48
N GLN A 153 -2.51 -15.77 9.80
CA GLN A 153 -1.59 -15.98 8.68
C GLN A 153 -0.18 -16.30 9.21
N LEU A 154 0.50 -17.31 8.66
CA LEU A 154 1.90 -17.56 8.99
C LEU A 154 2.78 -16.53 8.25
N VAL A 155 3.64 -15.80 8.96
CA VAL A 155 4.53 -14.77 8.34
C VAL A 155 6.02 -15.10 8.46
N HIS A 156 6.40 -16.07 9.30
CA HIS A 156 7.78 -16.57 9.37
C HIS A 156 7.85 -17.98 9.96
N TRP A 157 8.85 -18.76 9.55
CA TRP A 157 9.11 -20.10 10.07
C TRP A 157 10.60 -20.45 10.04
N ASP A 158 11.17 -20.78 11.20
CA ASP A 158 12.57 -21.15 11.37
C ASP A 158 12.73 -22.37 12.29
N LEU A 159 13.19 -23.48 11.71
CA LEU A 159 13.40 -24.75 12.41
C LEU A 159 14.73 -24.78 13.18
N ARG A 160 15.69 -23.91 12.88
CA ARG A 160 16.94 -23.78 13.67
C ARG A 160 16.65 -23.35 15.10
N HIS A 161 15.54 -22.65 15.27
CA HIS A 161 15.13 -22.00 16.51
C HIS A 161 13.79 -22.54 17.06
N ASP A 162 13.20 -23.54 16.39
CA ASP A 162 11.84 -24.06 16.61
C ASP A 162 10.83 -22.92 16.81
N ALA A 163 10.70 -22.03 15.80
CA ALA A 163 9.91 -20.81 15.88
C ALA A 163 9.00 -20.61 14.65
N ALA A 164 7.77 -20.18 14.92
CA ALA A 164 6.77 -19.75 13.94
C ALA A 164 6.17 -18.41 14.37
N VAL A 165 6.06 -17.46 13.46
CA VAL A 165 5.39 -16.17 13.72
C VAL A 165 4.07 -16.14 12.97
N ILE A 166 2.98 -15.94 13.71
CA ILE A 166 1.61 -15.91 13.21
C ILE A 166 1.07 -14.50 13.38
N ARG A 167 0.57 -13.91 12.29
CA ARG A 167 -0.09 -12.61 12.26
C ARG A 167 -1.60 -12.78 12.38
N GLN A 168 -2.17 -12.18 13.41
CA GLN A 168 -3.61 -11.92 13.53
C GLN A 168 -3.86 -10.49 13.05
N ASP A 169 -4.34 -10.35 11.81
CA ASP A 169 -4.77 -9.07 11.27
C ASP A 169 -6.09 -8.63 11.91
N ARG A 170 -6.01 -7.75 12.91
CA ARG A 170 -7.18 -7.21 13.61
C ARG A 170 -7.67 -5.91 12.97
N GLY A 171 -7.80 -5.95 11.65
CA GLY A 171 -8.02 -4.78 10.80
C GLY A 171 -6.74 -4.30 10.09
N PRO A 172 -6.66 -3.04 9.65
CA PRO A 172 -5.65 -2.57 8.70
C PRO A 172 -4.41 -1.97 9.39
N TRP A 173 -4.48 -1.74 10.71
CA TRP A 173 -3.59 -0.85 11.45
C TRP A 173 -2.95 -1.48 12.69
N ASP A 174 -3.56 -2.52 13.27
CA ASP A 174 -3.06 -3.24 14.46
C ASP A 174 -2.95 -4.76 14.19
N PRO A 175 -1.92 -5.20 13.44
CA PRO A 175 -1.58 -6.61 13.35
C PRO A 175 -0.97 -7.10 14.66
N LEU A 176 -1.61 -8.11 15.28
CA LEU A 176 -1.10 -8.76 16.48
C LEU A 176 -0.25 -9.97 16.09
N LEU A 177 1.02 -9.96 16.49
CA LEU A 177 1.95 -11.06 16.26
C LEU A 177 2.01 -12.00 17.46
N HIS A 178 1.88 -13.30 17.18
CA HIS A 178 2.11 -14.40 18.12
C HIS A 178 3.33 -15.18 17.70
N LEU A 179 4.25 -15.41 18.64
CA LEU A 179 5.35 -16.37 18.48
C LEU A 179 4.94 -17.71 19.08
N GLU A 180 4.71 -18.70 18.23
CA GLU A 180 4.54 -20.09 18.62
C GLU A 180 5.82 -20.89 18.36
N ARG A 181 6.06 -21.96 19.12
CA ARG A 181 7.21 -22.84 18.93
C ARG A 181 6.74 -24.22 18.47
N PRO A 182 6.95 -24.61 17.20
CA PRO A 182 6.23 -25.73 16.60
C PRO A 182 6.30 -27.07 17.33
N LEU A 183 7.37 -27.34 18.08
CA LEU A 183 7.60 -28.59 18.81
C LEU A 183 7.70 -28.40 20.33
N SER A 184 7.48 -27.21 20.88
CA SER A 184 7.50 -26.95 22.32
C SER A 184 6.30 -26.16 22.81
N ALA A 185 5.59 -26.69 23.82
CA ALA A 185 4.37 -26.13 24.40
C ALA A 185 4.61 -24.90 25.31
N ALA A 186 5.49 -23.98 24.88
CA ALA A 186 5.71 -22.70 25.52
C ALA A 186 4.53 -21.76 25.27
N ALA A 187 4.20 -20.91 26.25
CA ALA A 187 3.18 -19.88 26.06
C ALA A 187 3.69 -18.81 25.09
N ALA A 188 2.88 -18.48 24.08
CA ALA A 188 3.21 -17.46 23.10
C ALA A 188 3.33 -16.07 23.75
N MET A 189 4.26 -15.26 23.24
CA MET A 189 4.27 -13.82 23.51
C MET A 189 3.42 -13.10 22.47
N SER A 190 2.68 -12.09 22.93
CA SER A 190 1.75 -11.29 22.14
C SER A 190 2.30 -9.86 21.99
N ILE A 191 2.57 -9.41 20.76
CA ILE A 191 3.01 -8.04 20.45
C ILE A 191 2.08 -7.41 19.41
N SER A 192 1.61 -6.19 19.65
CA SER A 192 1.04 -5.31 18.60
C SER A 192 2.21 -4.70 17.82
N ALA A 193 2.47 -5.18 16.60
CA ALA A 193 3.55 -4.70 15.74
C ALA A 193 3.37 -5.17 14.30
N GLN A 194 3.69 -4.31 13.33
CA GLN A 194 3.71 -4.71 11.94
C GLN A 194 5.00 -5.48 11.61
N TRP A 195 4.88 -6.76 11.27
CA TRP A 195 5.97 -7.54 10.69
C TRP A 195 6.35 -6.99 9.31
N LYS A 196 7.65 -6.78 9.07
CA LYS A 196 8.17 -6.31 7.77
C LYS A 196 9.00 -7.38 7.05
N ASP A 197 9.87 -8.10 7.75
CA ASP A 197 10.74 -9.17 7.20
C ASP A 197 11.33 -10.04 8.32
N GLY A 198 11.93 -11.19 8.02
CA GLY A 198 12.68 -11.98 8.99
C GLY A 198 13.71 -12.93 8.39
N TRP A 199 14.77 -13.21 9.17
CA TRP A 199 15.92 -14.00 8.78
C TRP A 199 16.57 -14.65 10.01
N ASN A 200 16.85 -15.96 9.96
CA ASN A 200 17.66 -16.69 10.95
C ASN A 200 17.31 -16.37 12.42
N GLY A 201 16.03 -16.49 12.79
CA GLY A 201 15.54 -16.30 14.16
C GLY A 201 15.33 -14.84 14.58
N GLN A 202 15.42 -13.89 13.66
CA GLN A 202 15.19 -12.47 13.93
C GLN A 202 14.20 -11.86 12.94
N GLY A 203 13.27 -11.06 13.44
CA GLY A 203 12.26 -10.34 12.66
C GLY A 203 12.45 -8.83 12.74
N ALA A 204 12.37 -8.15 11.60
CA ALA A 204 12.23 -6.70 11.53
C ALA A 204 10.76 -6.34 11.71
N VAL A 205 10.46 -5.60 12.78
CA VAL A 205 9.09 -5.21 13.15
C VAL A 205 9.01 -3.70 13.37
N VAL A 206 7.87 -3.09 13.02
CA VAL A 206 7.54 -1.72 13.45
C VAL A 206 6.57 -1.81 14.61
N VAL A 207 7.01 -1.31 15.77
CA VAL A 207 6.26 -1.37 17.03
C VAL A 207 5.53 -0.03 17.21
N SER A 208 4.20 -0.09 17.14
CA SER A 208 3.32 1.05 17.44
C SER A 208 3.00 1.05 18.94
N GLY A 209 3.37 2.11 19.64
CA GLY A 209 2.98 2.31 21.04
C GLY A 209 1.62 2.99 21.15
N THR A 210 0.92 2.82 22.28
CA THR A 210 -0.33 3.56 22.57
C THR A 210 -0.11 5.07 22.73
N THR A 211 1.14 5.49 22.98
CA THR A 211 1.58 6.90 23.05
C THR A 211 3.05 7.00 22.61
N GLY A 212 3.28 7.33 21.34
CA GLY A 212 4.61 7.55 20.76
C GLY A 212 4.68 7.22 19.28
N ASP A 213 5.70 7.71 18.58
CA ASP A 213 5.91 7.40 17.17
C ASP A 213 6.21 5.89 16.96
N PRO A 214 5.64 5.25 15.92
CA PRO A 214 6.00 3.89 15.55
C PRO A 214 7.48 3.78 15.21
N HIS A 215 8.20 2.84 15.84
CA HIS A 215 9.64 2.70 15.69
C HIS A 215 10.04 1.30 15.23
N LEU A 216 11.15 1.23 14.51
CA LEU A 216 11.75 -0.02 14.07
C LEU A 216 12.38 -0.76 15.26
N ALA A 217 12.21 -2.08 15.31
CA ALA A 217 12.85 -2.95 16.29
C ALA A 217 13.22 -4.30 15.66
N VAL A 218 14.21 -4.98 16.25
CA VAL A 218 14.46 -6.40 16.02
C VAL A 218 13.72 -7.20 17.09
N TRP A 219 12.90 -8.15 16.67
CA TRP A 219 12.39 -9.20 17.52
C TRP A 219 13.26 -10.44 17.38
N ASP A 220 13.94 -10.84 18.46
CA ASP A 220 14.67 -12.09 18.53
C ASP A 220 13.74 -13.22 19.01
N LEU A 221 13.59 -14.25 18.17
CA LEU A 221 12.65 -15.35 18.38
C LEU A 221 13.19 -16.43 19.35
N LEU A 222 14.51 -16.43 19.64
CA LEU A 222 15.11 -17.35 20.61
C LEU A 222 14.94 -16.85 22.06
N THR A 223 15.18 -15.57 22.29
CA THR A 223 15.03 -14.92 23.60
C THR A 223 13.61 -14.40 23.86
N SER A 224 12.80 -14.27 22.81
CA SER A 224 11.56 -13.49 22.81
C SER A 224 11.77 -12.01 23.18
N SER A 225 12.97 -11.44 23.00
CA SER A 225 13.24 -10.03 23.28
C SER A 225 13.02 -9.15 22.05
N VAL A 226 12.36 -8.01 22.27
CA VAL A 226 12.30 -6.91 21.29
C VAL A 226 13.37 -5.88 21.64
N THR A 227 14.26 -5.58 20.70
CA THR A 227 15.33 -4.59 20.83
C THR A 227 15.03 -3.42 19.90
N PRO A 228 14.74 -2.21 20.42
CA PRO A 228 14.56 -1.02 19.60
C PRO A 228 15.81 -0.72 18.78
N VAL A 229 15.61 -0.39 17.51
CA VAL A 229 16.63 0.16 16.61
C VAL A 229 16.42 1.67 16.57
N ALA A 230 17.49 2.48 16.48
CA ALA A 230 17.30 3.93 16.42
C ALA A 230 16.50 4.28 15.17
N ALA A 231 15.33 4.89 15.36
CA ALA A 231 14.42 5.17 14.26
C ALA A 231 15.09 6.10 13.23
N PRO A 232 15.02 5.79 11.93
CA PRO A 232 15.30 6.77 10.89
C PRO A 232 14.35 7.96 11.03
N LEU A 233 14.75 9.13 10.51
CA LEU A 233 13.85 10.29 10.46
C LEU A 233 12.72 10.02 9.46
N GLY A 234 11.48 10.12 9.92
CA GLY A 234 10.27 9.84 9.13
C GLY A 234 9.49 8.61 9.64
N HIS A 235 8.40 8.28 8.95
CA HIS A 235 7.57 7.11 9.27
C HIS A 235 8.07 5.86 8.54
N VAL A 236 8.29 4.74 9.25
CA VAL A 236 8.86 3.50 8.67
C VAL A 236 7.81 2.71 7.87
N ASP A 237 7.67 3.09 6.59
CA ASP A 237 6.79 2.44 5.61
C ASP A 237 7.13 0.96 5.39
N ASP A 238 8.41 0.60 5.32
CA ASP A 238 8.85 -0.80 5.10
C ASP A 238 10.27 -1.08 5.60
N ALA A 239 10.66 -2.35 5.78
CA ALA A 239 12.02 -2.74 6.17
C ALA A 239 12.38 -4.17 5.73
N ARG A 240 13.65 -4.41 5.36
CA ARG A 240 14.21 -5.73 5.01
C ARG A 240 15.49 -6.02 5.79
N ILE A 241 15.69 -7.26 6.25
CA ILE A 241 16.94 -7.70 6.89
C ILE A 241 17.92 -8.11 5.79
N LEU A 242 19.15 -7.59 5.81
CA LEU A 242 20.20 -8.07 4.92
C LEU A 242 20.51 -9.53 5.21
N ARG A 243 20.35 -10.38 4.18
CA ARG A 243 20.57 -11.83 4.26
C ARG A 243 22.05 -12.20 4.23
N ASP A 244 22.85 -11.57 5.09
CA ASP A 244 24.29 -11.77 5.22
C ASP A 244 24.73 -11.98 6.68
N ALA A 245 26.04 -11.92 6.94
CA ALA A 245 26.61 -12.08 8.27
C ALA A 245 26.50 -10.83 9.17
N SER A 246 26.17 -9.67 8.59
CA SER A 246 26.10 -8.37 9.28
C SER A 246 24.74 -8.13 9.96
N ARG A 247 23.66 -8.69 9.40
CA ARG A 247 22.27 -8.56 9.88
C ARG A 247 21.75 -7.11 10.00
N HIS A 248 22.34 -6.16 9.26
CA HIS A 248 21.77 -4.81 9.17
C HIS A 248 20.33 -4.87 8.62
N ILE A 249 19.52 -3.90 9.02
CA ILE A 249 18.20 -3.68 8.43
C ILE A 249 18.32 -2.54 7.42
N VAL A 250 17.78 -2.72 6.22
CA VAL A 250 17.52 -1.60 5.32
C VAL A 250 16.09 -1.14 5.57
N ALA A 251 15.94 0.07 6.09
CA ALA A 251 14.67 0.67 6.46
C ALA A 251 14.25 1.72 5.41
N LEU A 252 12.98 1.69 5.03
CA LEU A 252 12.35 2.72 4.23
C LEU A 252 11.52 3.63 5.14
N ALA A 253 11.88 4.90 5.20
CA ALA A 253 11.29 5.88 6.10
C ALA A 253 10.88 7.14 5.33
N THR A 254 9.61 7.51 5.45
CA THR A 254 9.02 8.58 4.66
C THR A 254 8.95 9.86 5.48
N LEU A 255 9.64 10.90 4.99
CA LEU A 255 9.85 12.18 5.65
C LEU A 255 9.40 13.29 4.72
N ASP A 256 8.56 14.19 5.23
CA ASP A 256 7.96 15.31 4.49
C ASP A 256 7.23 14.92 3.18
N GLY A 257 6.85 13.65 3.02
CA GLY A 257 6.20 13.11 1.81
C GLY A 257 7.17 12.58 0.74
N SER A 258 8.48 12.57 1.00
CA SER A 258 9.49 11.83 0.23
C SER A 258 9.85 10.52 0.95
N ASP A 259 9.94 9.42 0.23
CA ASP A 259 10.46 8.17 0.78
C ASP A 259 12.02 8.25 0.87
N THR A 260 12.60 7.91 2.02
CA THR A 260 14.07 7.90 2.23
C THR A 260 14.56 6.53 2.69
N LEU A 261 15.79 6.18 2.31
CA LEU A 261 16.36 4.85 2.56
C LEU A 261 17.50 4.93 3.56
N HIS A 262 17.50 4.05 4.56
CA HIS A 262 18.48 4.02 5.65
C HIS A 262 19.03 2.62 5.85
N VAL A 263 20.30 2.53 6.27
CA VAL A 263 20.86 1.30 6.83
C VAL A 263 20.93 1.46 8.35
N CYS A 264 20.35 0.50 9.06
CA CYS A 264 20.31 0.46 10.51
C CYS A 264 21.14 -0.73 11.01
N ASP A 265 22.08 -0.49 11.93
CA ASP A 265 22.82 -1.52 12.65
C ASP A 265 22.09 -1.83 13.97
N PRO A 266 21.49 -3.04 14.13
CA PRO A 266 20.78 -3.41 15.36
C PRO A 266 21.73 -3.75 16.52
N GLY A 267 23.04 -3.89 16.28
CA GLY A 267 24.05 -4.18 17.29
C GLY A 267 24.65 -2.94 17.95
N THR A 268 24.88 -1.86 17.19
CA THR A 268 25.26 -0.54 17.75
C THR A 268 24.08 0.37 18.02
N GLY A 269 22.97 0.18 17.31
CA GLY A 269 21.84 1.11 17.29
C GLY A 269 22.09 2.34 16.40
N GLU A 270 23.12 2.35 15.54
CA GLU A 270 23.32 3.45 14.58
C GLU A 270 22.42 3.30 13.34
N THR A 271 21.88 4.43 12.87
CA THR A 271 21.07 4.51 11.64
C THR A 271 21.65 5.57 10.72
N LYS A 272 21.90 5.19 9.46
CA LYS A 272 22.59 6.00 8.45
C LYS A 272 21.71 6.18 7.20
N PRO A 273 21.33 7.40 6.82
CA PRO A 273 20.65 7.66 5.56
C PRO A 273 21.58 7.37 4.38
N LEU A 274 21.00 6.86 3.29
CA LEU A 274 21.69 6.62 2.03
C LEU A 274 21.36 7.73 1.01
N PRO A 275 22.34 8.21 0.24
CA PRO A 275 22.11 9.27 -0.74
C PRO A 275 21.32 8.73 -1.94
N LEU A 276 20.08 9.20 -2.11
CA LEU A 276 19.24 8.88 -3.26
C LEU A 276 19.03 10.11 -4.16
N ASN A 277 19.29 9.94 -5.45
CA ASN A 277 19.13 10.97 -6.47
C ASN A 277 17.72 10.93 -7.06
N GLY A 278 16.73 11.37 -6.28
CA GLY A 278 15.36 11.58 -6.73
C GLY A 278 14.36 11.56 -5.58
N THR A 279 13.54 12.61 -5.47
CA THR A 279 12.30 12.59 -4.69
C THR A 279 11.29 11.71 -5.44
N GLY A 280 10.91 10.59 -4.83
CA GLY A 280 9.97 9.64 -5.38
C GLY A 280 9.67 8.54 -4.39
N ARG A 281 8.48 7.95 -4.52
CA ARG A 281 8.09 6.76 -3.78
C ARG A 281 9.01 5.58 -4.09
N LEU A 282 9.37 4.84 -3.06
CA LEU A 282 10.25 3.68 -3.10
C LEU A 282 9.47 2.43 -2.69
N ARG A 283 9.88 1.26 -3.19
CA ARG A 283 9.39 -0.04 -2.71
C ARG A 283 10.50 -1.07 -2.78
N PHE A 284 10.63 -1.89 -1.75
CA PHE A 284 11.41 -3.12 -1.85
C PHE A 284 10.81 -4.08 -2.88
N ARG A 285 11.67 -4.92 -3.46
CA ARG A 285 11.30 -5.88 -4.52
C ARG A 285 11.92 -7.25 -4.33
N VAL A 286 13.20 -7.31 -3.95
CA VAL A 286 13.94 -8.55 -3.65
C VAL A 286 14.93 -8.22 -2.53
N ALA A 287 15.14 -9.12 -1.57
CA ALA A 287 16.19 -9.00 -0.56
C ALA A 287 16.92 -10.33 -0.46
N GLY A 288 18.05 -10.49 -1.16
CA GLY A 288 18.77 -11.76 -1.26
C GLY A 288 20.19 -11.67 -0.73
N GLU A 289 20.89 -12.81 -0.66
CA GLU A 289 22.28 -12.85 -0.18
C GLU A 289 23.25 -11.98 -1.01
N ARG A 290 22.91 -11.65 -2.26
CA ARG A 290 23.72 -10.81 -3.15
C ARG A 290 23.44 -9.31 -3.04
N GLY A 291 22.42 -8.90 -2.27
CA GLY A 291 22.00 -7.50 -2.16
C GLY A 291 20.47 -7.34 -2.15
N THR A 292 20.04 -6.09 -1.95
CA THR A 292 18.61 -5.73 -1.84
C THR A 292 18.21 -4.81 -2.99
N GLY A 293 17.18 -5.19 -3.74
CA GLY A 293 16.65 -4.45 -4.88
C GLY A 293 15.40 -3.64 -4.51
N LEU A 294 15.37 -2.38 -4.95
CA LEU A 294 14.25 -1.47 -4.83
C LEU A 294 13.81 -0.93 -6.19
N TYR A 295 12.53 -0.60 -6.29
CA TYR A 295 11.98 0.20 -7.39
C TYR A 295 11.66 1.61 -6.89
N SER A 296 12.11 2.62 -7.63
CA SER A 296 11.83 4.04 -7.39
C SER A 296 10.91 4.60 -8.46
N PHE A 297 9.92 5.38 -8.04
CA PHE A 297 9.00 6.10 -8.90
C PHE A 297 8.91 7.57 -8.46
N SER A 298 9.51 8.46 -9.25
CA SER A 298 9.47 9.90 -9.05
C SER A 298 8.50 10.56 -10.03
N THR A 299 7.70 11.51 -9.53
CA THR A 299 6.82 12.36 -10.35
C THR A 299 7.56 13.01 -11.52
N LEU A 300 8.73 13.61 -11.27
CA LEU A 300 9.43 14.45 -12.26
C LEU A 300 10.73 13.83 -12.78
N ALA A 301 11.31 12.82 -12.10
CA ALA A 301 12.48 12.10 -12.60
C ALA A 301 12.11 10.83 -13.41
N GLY A 302 10.87 10.35 -13.31
CA GLY A 302 10.45 9.07 -13.88
C GLY A 302 10.77 7.90 -12.96
N SER A 303 10.91 6.69 -13.52
CA SER A 303 11.27 5.50 -12.73
C SER A 303 12.77 5.20 -12.73
N SER A 304 13.27 4.59 -11.65
CA SER A 304 14.60 4.01 -11.61
C SER A 304 14.65 2.71 -10.80
N TRP A 305 15.53 1.82 -11.21
CA TRP A 305 15.87 0.60 -10.49
C TRP A 305 17.06 0.91 -9.58
N LEU A 306 16.91 0.64 -8.28
CA LEU A 306 17.94 0.86 -7.27
C LEU A 306 18.37 -0.49 -6.68
N TRP A 307 19.64 -0.65 -6.35
CA TRP A 307 20.08 -1.79 -5.55
C TRP A 307 21.20 -1.43 -4.59
N LEU A 308 21.24 -2.16 -3.48
CA LEU A 308 22.32 -2.13 -2.51
C LEU A 308 23.23 -3.33 -2.74
N ASP A 309 24.54 -3.11 -2.82
CA ASP A 309 25.54 -4.17 -2.68
C ASP A 309 25.81 -4.50 -1.19
N ARG A 310 26.68 -5.48 -0.94
CA ARG A 310 27.04 -5.94 0.42
C ARG A 310 27.88 -4.90 1.18
N GLU A 311 28.49 -3.98 0.44
CA GLU A 311 29.31 -2.88 0.92
C GLU A 311 28.45 -1.66 1.33
N GLY A 312 27.14 -1.71 1.08
CA GLY A 312 26.18 -0.65 1.41
C GLY A 312 26.17 0.51 0.40
N THR A 313 26.73 0.31 -0.79
CA THR A 313 26.68 1.26 -1.90
C THR A 313 25.32 1.17 -2.58
N VAL A 314 24.67 2.32 -2.78
CA VAL A 314 23.48 2.37 -3.65
C VAL A 314 23.92 2.59 -5.09
N HIS A 315 23.46 1.69 -5.96
CA HIS A 315 23.57 1.78 -7.41
C HIS A 315 22.20 2.12 -8.02
N GLN A 316 22.20 2.78 -9.18
CA GLN A 316 20.99 3.23 -9.87
C GLN A 316 21.05 2.94 -11.37
N ALA A 317 19.98 2.35 -11.90
CA ALA A 317 19.74 2.19 -13.34
C ALA A 317 18.42 2.87 -13.73
N ARG A 318 18.33 3.33 -14.98
CA ARG A 318 17.10 3.93 -15.52
C ARG A 318 15.99 2.88 -15.60
N GLY A 319 14.79 3.23 -15.16
CA GLY A 319 13.59 2.43 -15.33
C GLY A 319 12.77 2.81 -16.57
N ASP A 320 11.75 2.02 -16.84
CA ASP A 320 11.00 1.98 -18.10
C ASP A 320 9.93 3.08 -18.22
N VAL A 321 9.40 3.59 -17.09
CA VAL A 321 8.58 4.80 -17.07
C VAL A 321 9.50 6.02 -17.29
N PRO A 322 9.31 6.79 -18.39
CA PRO A 322 10.18 7.91 -18.73
C PRO A 322 10.01 9.09 -17.78
N ARG A 323 10.92 10.06 -17.91
CA ARG A 323 10.84 11.34 -17.19
C ARG A 323 9.58 12.12 -17.59
N TYR A 324 9.10 12.99 -16.71
CA TYR A 324 8.26 14.10 -17.16
C TYR A 324 9.11 15.12 -17.93
N GLU A 325 8.76 15.34 -19.20
CA GLU A 325 9.55 16.16 -20.15
C GLU A 325 9.05 17.63 -20.25
N GLY A 326 8.03 18.02 -19.48
CA GLY A 326 7.55 19.40 -19.40
C GLY A 326 8.17 20.18 -18.22
N GLY A 327 8.11 21.51 -18.24
CA GLY A 327 8.73 22.38 -17.22
C GLY A 327 7.94 22.54 -15.91
N ALA A 328 7.10 21.58 -15.53
CA ALA A 328 6.37 21.62 -14.26
C ALA A 328 7.31 21.31 -13.07
N THR A 329 7.02 21.89 -11.91
CA THR A 329 7.81 21.73 -10.68
C THR A 329 7.04 21.02 -9.58
N LEU A 330 7.78 20.42 -8.65
CA LEU A 330 7.27 19.84 -7.41
C LEU A 330 8.02 20.47 -6.24
N THR A 331 7.29 21.05 -5.29
CA THR A 331 7.84 21.65 -4.05
C THR A 331 7.15 21.03 -2.84
N HIS A 332 7.93 20.72 -1.79
CA HIS A 332 7.40 20.31 -0.49
C HIS A 332 7.24 21.57 0.37
N VAL A 333 6.03 21.85 0.85
CA VAL A 333 5.69 23.10 1.53
C VAL A 333 4.88 22.86 2.80
N TRP A 334 4.74 23.91 3.60
CA TRP A 334 3.92 23.93 4.81
C TRP A 334 2.99 25.16 4.79
N TYR A 335 1.70 24.94 4.63
CA TYR A 335 0.68 25.98 4.76
C TYR A 335 0.33 26.16 6.24
N GLY A 336 1.09 27.03 6.91
CA GLY A 336 0.99 27.23 8.36
C GLY A 336 1.57 26.04 9.12
N GLN A 337 0.72 25.11 9.54
CA GLN A 337 1.11 23.84 10.17
C GLN A 337 0.77 22.62 9.31
N THR A 338 0.20 22.81 8.12
CA THR A 338 -0.30 21.74 7.26
C THR A 338 0.70 21.46 6.14
N PRO A 339 1.33 20.28 6.09
CA PRO A 339 2.26 19.94 5.02
C PRO A 339 1.52 19.65 3.70
N ALA A 340 2.12 20.03 2.58
CA ALA A 340 1.57 19.81 1.26
C ALA A 340 2.64 19.63 0.18
N LEU A 341 2.21 19.05 -0.95
CA LEU A 341 3.01 18.86 -2.14
C LEU A 341 2.45 19.74 -3.26
N GLU A 342 3.18 20.80 -3.60
CA GLU A 342 2.86 21.74 -4.68
C GLU A 342 3.34 21.19 -6.01
N TYR A 343 2.41 20.72 -6.85
CA TYR A 343 2.66 20.41 -8.24
C TYR A 343 2.22 21.61 -9.09
N MET A 344 3.19 22.36 -9.63
CA MET A 344 2.94 23.62 -10.35
C MET A 344 3.26 23.49 -11.85
N PRO A 345 2.37 23.93 -12.76
CA PRO A 345 2.63 23.91 -14.20
C PRO A 345 3.74 24.87 -14.63
N GLU A 346 4.27 24.69 -15.85
CA GLU A 346 5.35 25.53 -16.41
C GLU A 346 4.94 26.99 -16.67
N GLN A 347 3.64 27.21 -16.90
CA GLN A 347 3.02 28.53 -17.01
C GLN A 347 2.24 28.83 -15.72
N PRO A 348 1.92 30.10 -15.40
CA PRO A 348 1.05 30.43 -14.28
C PRO A 348 -0.26 29.62 -14.34
N PRO A 349 -0.68 29.00 -13.22
CA PRO A 349 -1.86 28.14 -13.22
C PRO A 349 -3.14 28.93 -13.46
N ILE A 350 -4.10 28.31 -14.15
CA ILE A 350 -5.42 28.90 -14.44
C ILE A 350 -6.54 28.34 -13.55
N ALA A 351 -6.26 27.30 -12.78
CA ALA A 351 -7.16 26.63 -11.84
C ALA A 351 -6.33 25.70 -10.92
N MET A 352 -6.95 25.17 -9.87
CA MET A 352 -6.31 24.27 -8.92
C MET A 352 -7.15 23.04 -8.58
N VAL A 353 -6.50 21.90 -8.37
CA VAL A 353 -7.08 20.71 -7.73
C VAL A 353 -6.43 20.48 -6.37
N VAL A 354 -7.20 20.54 -5.29
CA VAL A 354 -6.76 20.03 -3.97
C VAL A 354 -7.06 18.54 -3.93
N SER A 355 -6.01 17.71 -3.87
CA SER A 355 -6.11 16.27 -3.83
C SER A 355 -6.00 15.75 -2.39
N LEU A 356 -6.96 14.90 -2.02
CA LEU A 356 -7.20 14.43 -0.66
C LEU A 356 -7.11 12.90 -0.64
N HIS A 357 -6.14 12.38 0.09
CA HIS A 357 -5.84 10.95 0.09
C HIS A 357 -6.88 10.09 0.82
N GLY A 358 -6.95 8.80 0.47
CA GLY A 358 -7.62 7.79 1.28
C GLY A 358 -6.86 7.54 2.59
N GLY A 359 -7.53 6.97 3.60
CA GLY A 359 -6.96 6.85 4.93
C GLY A 359 -8.03 6.59 6.00
N PRO A 360 -8.06 7.33 7.13
CA PRO A 360 -7.37 8.61 7.36
C PRO A 360 -5.85 8.52 7.48
N GLU A 361 -5.35 7.49 8.15
CA GLU A 361 -3.94 7.34 8.56
C GLU A 361 -3.05 6.88 7.38
N SER A 362 -2.90 7.78 6.40
CA SER A 362 -2.03 7.60 5.23
C SER A 362 -1.40 8.96 4.86
N LEU A 363 -0.89 9.11 3.64
CA LEU A 363 -0.44 10.39 3.09
C LEU A 363 -0.42 10.40 1.56
N GLU A 364 -0.52 11.60 0.98
CA GLU A 364 0.05 11.96 -0.31
C GLU A 364 1.59 11.86 -0.24
N ARG A 365 2.20 11.36 -1.31
CA ARG A 365 3.66 11.33 -1.53
C ARG A 365 3.99 12.06 -2.81
N ASP A 366 5.27 12.26 -3.08
CA ASP A 366 5.87 12.77 -4.34
C ASP A 366 5.65 11.87 -5.59
N GLU A 367 4.51 11.18 -5.65
CA GLU A 367 4.05 10.28 -6.71
C GLU A 367 2.92 10.94 -7.57
N LEU A 368 2.97 10.80 -8.90
CA LEU A 368 1.89 11.25 -9.81
C LEU A 368 0.64 10.39 -9.61
N ARG A 369 -0.16 10.72 -8.58
CA ARG A 369 -1.35 9.97 -8.21
C ARG A 369 -2.43 9.98 -9.29
N TRP A 370 -3.38 9.07 -9.07
CA TRP A 370 -4.45 8.77 -10.01
C TRP A 370 -3.91 8.42 -11.41
N ASP A 371 -2.83 7.60 -11.42
CA ASP A 371 -2.18 7.03 -12.61
C ASP A 371 -1.72 8.08 -13.64
N GLY A 372 -0.91 9.02 -13.16
CA GLY A 372 -0.42 10.10 -14.00
C GLY A 372 -1.45 11.19 -14.30
N MET A 373 -2.63 11.21 -13.65
CA MET A 373 -3.62 12.25 -13.93
C MET A 373 -3.22 13.63 -13.39
N TYR A 374 -2.39 13.71 -12.33
CA TYR A 374 -1.72 14.97 -11.96
C TYR A 374 -0.95 15.58 -13.13
N ARG A 375 -0.25 14.75 -13.93
CA ARG A 375 0.42 15.21 -15.15
C ARG A 375 -0.57 15.77 -16.17
N VAL A 376 -1.75 15.17 -16.31
CA VAL A 376 -2.79 15.65 -17.23
C VAL A 376 -3.39 16.99 -16.79
N PHE A 377 -3.42 17.26 -15.48
CA PHE A 377 -3.79 18.57 -14.93
C PHE A 377 -2.67 19.60 -15.19
N LEU A 378 -1.41 19.26 -14.94
CA LEU A 378 -0.25 20.13 -15.22
C LEU A 378 -0.10 20.45 -16.71
N ASP A 379 -0.22 19.45 -17.60
CA ASP A 379 -0.26 19.59 -19.07
C ASP A 379 -1.46 20.46 -19.54
N ALA A 380 -2.45 20.72 -18.68
CA ALA A 380 -3.61 21.58 -18.93
C ALA A 380 -3.54 22.95 -18.21
N GLY A 381 -2.44 23.27 -17.53
CA GLY A 381 -2.29 24.53 -16.77
C GLY A 381 -3.00 24.56 -15.41
N ILE A 382 -3.38 23.40 -14.88
CA ILE A 382 -4.06 23.25 -13.58
C ILE A 382 -3.01 22.83 -12.54
N ALA A 383 -2.86 23.62 -11.47
CA ALA A 383 -2.02 23.25 -10.33
C ALA A 383 -2.65 22.11 -9.51
N VAL A 384 -1.83 21.31 -8.84
CA VAL A 384 -2.32 20.26 -7.94
C VAL A 384 -1.64 20.37 -6.59
N ILE A 385 -2.44 20.31 -5.52
CA ILE A 385 -1.95 20.25 -4.14
C ILE A 385 -2.23 18.86 -3.58
N GLY A 386 -1.18 18.07 -3.36
CA GLY A 386 -1.29 16.88 -2.51
C GLY A 386 -1.32 17.32 -1.06
N LEU A 387 -2.50 17.45 -0.45
CA LEU A 387 -2.66 18.00 0.89
C LEU A 387 -2.55 16.90 1.95
N ASN A 388 -1.50 16.94 2.78
CA ASN A 388 -1.32 16.05 3.91
C ASN A 388 -1.96 16.66 5.17
N TYR A 389 -3.30 16.71 5.13
CA TYR A 389 -4.18 17.22 6.18
C TYR A 389 -3.89 16.60 7.57
N CYS A 390 -4.25 17.28 8.65
CA CYS A 390 -4.10 16.75 10.01
C CYS A 390 -4.82 15.41 10.17
N GLY A 391 -4.14 14.40 10.71
CA GLY A 391 -4.53 13.00 10.54
C GLY A 391 -3.65 12.21 9.57
N SER A 392 -2.83 12.88 8.76
CA SER A 392 -1.82 12.23 7.90
C SER A 392 -0.71 11.57 8.73
N THR A 393 -0.14 10.51 8.18
CA THR A 393 1.10 9.86 8.66
C THR A 393 2.33 10.46 7.96
N GLY A 394 3.55 10.11 8.38
CA GLY A 394 4.80 10.67 7.82
C GLY A 394 5.31 11.95 8.49
N TYR A 395 4.48 12.65 9.25
CA TYR A 395 4.78 13.95 9.88
C TYR A 395 4.85 13.90 11.43
N GLY A 396 5.06 12.69 11.97
CA GLY A 396 5.07 12.41 13.40
C GLY A 396 3.68 12.31 14.03
N ALA A 397 3.57 11.58 15.13
CA ALA A 397 2.32 11.29 15.82
C ALA A 397 1.55 12.56 16.24
N ALA A 398 2.25 13.67 16.49
CA ALA A 398 1.61 14.95 16.81
C ALA A 398 0.75 15.52 15.66
N HIS A 399 1.06 15.21 14.39
CA HIS A 399 0.25 15.62 13.23
C HIS A 399 -0.89 14.63 12.96
N THR A 400 -0.62 13.32 13.12
CA THR A 400 -1.63 12.26 12.96
C THR A 400 -2.72 12.38 14.04
N GLU A 401 -2.34 12.57 15.30
CA GLU A 401 -3.26 12.69 16.42
C GLU A 401 -3.99 14.04 16.48
N ARG A 402 -3.53 15.07 15.74
CA ARG A 402 -4.14 16.42 15.75
C ARG A 402 -5.62 16.42 15.34
N ALA A 403 -6.05 15.47 14.50
CA ALA A 403 -7.45 15.36 14.07
C ALA A 403 -8.31 14.43 14.94
N ARG A 404 -7.71 13.70 15.90
CA ARG A 404 -8.42 12.79 16.80
C ARG A 404 -9.54 13.54 17.52
N LYS A 405 -10.78 13.19 17.19
CA LYS A 405 -12.02 13.78 17.73
C LYS A 405 -12.31 15.24 17.35
N ASP A 406 -11.52 15.87 16.48
CA ASP A 406 -11.77 17.25 15.98
C ASP A 406 -11.53 17.41 14.46
N TRP A 407 -11.71 16.33 13.71
CA TRP A 407 -11.65 16.27 12.24
C TRP A 407 -12.31 17.44 11.51
N LEU A 408 -13.40 17.99 12.05
CA LEU A 408 -14.13 19.10 11.42
C LEU A 408 -13.35 20.43 11.49
N SER A 409 -12.78 20.77 12.65
CA SER A 409 -12.11 22.06 12.83
C SER A 409 -10.74 22.07 12.16
N VAL A 410 -9.94 21.01 12.36
CA VAL A 410 -8.56 20.98 11.82
C VAL A 410 -8.55 20.90 10.29
N PHE A 411 -9.46 20.13 9.68
CA PHE A 411 -9.57 20.09 8.22
C PHE A 411 -10.06 21.43 7.63
N GLN A 412 -10.86 22.20 8.36
CA GLN A 412 -11.23 23.55 7.92
C GLN A 412 -10.04 24.51 7.97
N GLU A 413 -9.15 24.38 8.97
CA GLU A 413 -7.89 25.15 9.00
C GLU A 413 -6.95 24.74 7.84
N ASP A 414 -6.74 23.44 7.65
CA ASP A 414 -5.91 22.86 6.58
C ASP A 414 -6.37 23.33 5.18
N LEU A 415 -7.67 23.21 4.91
CA LEU A 415 -8.24 23.58 3.61
C LEU A 415 -8.15 25.09 3.36
N ARG A 416 -8.43 25.92 4.37
CA ARG A 416 -8.30 27.39 4.26
C ARG A 416 -6.87 27.82 3.97
N ALA A 417 -5.89 27.19 4.61
CA ALA A 417 -4.48 27.50 4.38
C ALA A 417 -4.09 27.20 2.91
N CYS A 418 -4.65 26.16 2.30
CA CYS A 418 -4.50 25.85 0.88
C CYS A 418 -5.26 26.83 -0.05
N VAL A 419 -6.48 27.26 0.31
CA VAL A 419 -7.27 28.22 -0.49
C VAL A 419 -6.62 29.61 -0.50
N GLU A 420 -6.10 30.07 0.64
CA GLU A 420 -5.37 31.34 0.71
C GLU A 420 -4.01 31.28 -0.01
N ALA A 421 -3.36 30.10 -0.09
CA ALA A 421 -2.17 29.91 -0.93
C ALA A 421 -2.50 30.10 -2.43
N ALA A 422 -3.62 29.55 -2.91
CA ALA A 422 -4.07 29.71 -4.30
C ALA A 422 -4.29 31.16 -4.72
N ARG A 423 -4.75 32.04 -3.80
CA ARG A 423 -4.84 33.48 -4.04
C ARG A 423 -3.49 34.14 -4.36
N THR A 424 -2.37 33.56 -3.90
CA THR A 424 -1.03 34.07 -4.22
C THR A 424 -0.57 33.74 -5.64
N TRP A 425 -1.33 32.92 -6.36
CA TRP A 425 -1.13 32.56 -7.77
C TRP A 425 -2.21 33.15 -8.70
N ASP A 426 -2.94 34.16 -8.22
CA ASP A 426 -4.08 34.80 -8.90
C ASP A 426 -5.26 33.85 -9.25
N ILE A 427 -5.38 32.71 -8.55
CA ILE A 427 -6.51 31.76 -8.69
C ILE A 427 -7.68 32.21 -7.79
N ASP A 428 -8.90 32.30 -8.35
CA ASP A 428 -10.12 32.52 -7.58
C ASP A 428 -10.61 31.20 -6.96
N PRO A 429 -11.20 31.19 -5.74
CA PRO A 429 -11.86 30.00 -5.19
C PRO A 429 -12.81 29.29 -6.16
N ALA A 430 -13.52 30.03 -7.02
CA ALA A 430 -14.41 29.46 -8.03
C ALA A 430 -13.70 28.60 -9.10
N ASP A 431 -12.36 28.68 -9.19
CA ASP A 431 -11.49 27.87 -10.06
C ASP A 431 -10.71 26.78 -9.26
N ILE A 432 -11.15 26.48 -8.02
CA ILE A 432 -10.58 25.41 -7.16
C ILE A 432 -11.56 24.22 -7.07
N ALA A 433 -11.11 23.04 -7.51
CA ALA A 433 -11.82 21.77 -7.33
C ALA A 433 -11.18 20.91 -6.22
N LEU A 434 -12.02 20.18 -5.47
CA LEU A 434 -11.57 19.15 -4.52
C LEU A 434 -11.63 17.77 -5.19
N LEU A 435 -10.56 16.98 -5.11
CA LEU A 435 -10.49 15.61 -5.61
C LEU A 435 -10.13 14.67 -4.46
N GLY A 436 -10.88 13.59 -4.25
CA GLY A 436 -10.57 12.67 -3.16
C GLY A 436 -11.06 11.24 -3.35
N GLY A 437 -10.37 10.31 -2.70
CA GLY A 437 -10.70 8.88 -2.70
C GLY A 437 -11.00 8.35 -1.29
N SER A 438 -11.99 7.47 -1.14
CA SER A 438 -12.33 6.83 0.14
C SER A 438 -12.58 7.88 1.25
N PHE A 439 -11.79 7.88 2.32
CA PHE A 439 -11.80 8.93 3.36
C PHE A 439 -11.64 10.35 2.79
N GLY A 440 -10.63 10.58 1.94
CA GLY A 440 -10.41 11.86 1.25
C GLY A 440 -11.54 12.23 0.30
N GLY A 441 -12.29 11.24 -0.22
CA GLY A 441 -13.52 11.47 -0.97
C GLY A 441 -14.63 12.02 -0.07
N GLY A 442 -14.73 11.56 1.18
CA GLY A 442 -15.56 12.18 2.21
C GLY A 442 -15.09 13.59 2.58
N LEU A 443 -13.79 13.82 2.69
CA LEU A 443 -13.21 15.15 2.93
C LEU A 443 -13.47 16.13 1.78
N ALA A 444 -13.45 15.68 0.53
CA ALA A 444 -13.79 16.52 -0.63
C ALA A 444 -15.24 17.02 -0.56
N LEU A 445 -16.19 16.17 -0.14
CA LEU A 445 -17.58 16.56 0.10
C LEU A 445 -17.71 17.51 1.30
N LEU A 446 -16.95 17.25 2.37
CA LEU A 446 -16.92 18.10 3.56
C LEU A 446 -16.36 19.50 3.25
N GLY A 447 -15.31 19.58 2.43
CA GLY A 447 -14.67 20.83 2.04
C GLY A 447 -15.62 21.79 1.33
N CYS A 448 -16.48 21.30 0.43
CA CYS A 448 -17.53 22.12 -0.18
C CYS A 448 -18.60 22.62 0.81
N VAL A 449 -18.83 21.91 1.92
CA VAL A 449 -19.73 22.38 2.99
C VAL A 449 -19.06 23.44 3.87
N LEU A 450 -17.75 23.35 4.05
CA LEU A 450 -16.94 24.27 4.86
C LEU A 450 -16.66 25.59 4.12
N GLU A 451 -16.09 25.51 2.91
CA GLU A 451 -15.77 26.65 2.06
C GLU A 451 -16.68 26.61 0.81
N ARG A 452 -17.57 27.61 0.70
CA ARG A 452 -18.76 27.57 -0.17
C ARG A 452 -18.61 28.31 -1.49
N ASP A 453 -17.44 28.89 -1.72
CA ASP A 453 -16.99 29.61 -2.91
C ASP A 453 -16.17 28.73 -3.88
N LEU A 454 -15.77 27.52 -3.45
CA LEU A 454 -15.08 26.54 -4.30
C LEU A 454 -15.91 26.10 -5.52
N ALA A 455 -15.26 25.69 -6.62
CA ALA A 455 -15.91 25.17 -7.83
C ALA A 455 -16.79 23.93 -7.55
N GLY A 456 -16.32 23.04 -6.66
CA GLY A 456 -16.98 21.79 -6.37
C GLY A 456 -16.03 20.64 -6.02
N ALA A 457 -16.54 19.41 -6.08
CA ALA A 457 -15.82 18.20 -5.65
C ALA A 457 -16.02 17.00 -6.57
N VAL A 458 -14.97 16.16 -6.67
CA VAL A 458 -14.97 14.84 -7.30
C VAL A 458 -14.55 13.81 -6.26
N ALA A 459 -15.50 12.96 -5.86
CA ALA A 459 -15.39 12.05 -4.74
C ALA A 459 -15.50 10.59 -5.24
N SER A 460 -14.37 9.88 -5.23
CA SER A 460 -14.25 8.48 -5.68
C SER A 460 -14.40 7.50 -4.50
N ALA A 461 -15.32 6.54 -4.60
CA ALA A 461 -15.68 5.59 -3.56
C ALA A 461 -15.81 6.20 -2.13
N PRO A 462 -16.50 7.34 -1.96
CA PRO A 462 -16.36 8.17 -0.76
C PRO A 462 -17.05 7.60 0.49
N LEU A 463 -16.45 7.90 1.64
CA LEU A 463 -17.05 7.66 2.96
C LEU A 463 -18.13 8.71 3.26
N ILE A 464 -19.41 8.28 3.35
CA ILE A 464 -20.60 9.15 3.56
C ILE A 464 -21.55 8.57 4.65
N ASP A 465 -21.02 7.74 5.56
CA ASP A 465 -21.60 7.52 6.90
C ASP A 465 -20.52 6.89 7.79
N ILE A 466 -19.91 7.69 8.67
CA ILE A 466 -18.87 7.21 9.60
C ILE A 466 -19.43 6.20 10.62
N ARG A 467 -20.70 6.33 11.03
CA ARG A 467 -21.36 5.42 11.99
C ARG A 467 -21.78 4.11 11.30
N HIS A 468 -22.28 4.23 10.08
CA HIS A 468 -22.41 3.18 9.06
C HIS A 468 -21.13 2.32 8.99
N HIS A 469 -20.06 2.95 8.52
CA HIS A 469 -18.78 2.28 8.25
C HIS A 469 -18.14 1.70 9.52
N ALA A 470 -18.12 2.45 10.63
CA ALA A 470 -17.60 1.95 11.91
C ALA A 470 -18.30 0.67 12.35
N ARG A 471 -19.65 0.63 12.39
CA ARG A 471 -20.41 -0.59 12.77
C ARG A 471 -20.16 -1.77 11.84
N HIS A 472 -19.97 -1.50 10.54
CA HIS A 472 -19.65 -2.54 9.56
C HIS A 472 -18.27 -3.13 9.86
N ALA A 473 -17.27 -2.28 10.12
CA ALA A 473 -15.93 -2.70 10.49
C ALA A 473 -15.92 -3.43 11.85
N THR A 474 -16.66 -2.96 12.87
CA THR A 474 -16.83 -3.65 14.17
C THR A 474 -17.45 -5.05 14.03
N ALA A 475 -18.24 -5.29 12.98
CA ALA A 475 -18.83 -6.60 12.69
C ALA A 475 -17.84 -7.56 11.97
N ALA A 476 -16.74 -7.04 11.43
CA ALA A 476 -15.63 -7.82 10.88
C ALA A 476 -14.55 -8.09 11.96
N ASP A 477 -14.12 -7.07 12.71
CA ASP A 477 -13.39 -7.20 13.97
C ASP A 477 -13.85 -6.13 14.99
N SER A 478 -14.13 -6.57 16.21
CA SER A 478 -14.32 -5.74 17.39
C SER A 478 -13.31 -4.59 17.57
N SER A 479 -12.03 -4.78 17.22
CA SER A 479 -10.96 -3.77 17.35
C SER A 479 -11.29 -2.43 16.69
N TYR A 480 -11.95 -2.48 15.54
CA TYR A 480 -12.40 -1.30 14.81
C TYR A 480 -13.39 -0.45 15.63
N GLY A 481 -14.22 -1.08 16.46
CA GLY A 481 -15.18 -0.36 17.32
C GLY A 481 -14.47 0.64 18.24
N ASP A 482 -13.40 0.19 18.90
CA ASP A 482 -12.58 1.02 19.78
C ASP A 482 -11.80 2.07 18.97
N TRP A 483 -11.19 1.69 17.84
CA TRP A 483 -10.43 2.61 16.96
C TRP A 483 -11.31 3.76 16.42
N PHE A 484 -12.53 3.47 15.96
CA PHE A 484 -13.44 4.49 15.43
C PHE A 484 -14.06 5.35 16.55
N GLU A 485 -14.45 4.79 17.70
CA GLU A 485 -14.96 5.60 18.82
C GLU A 485 -13.90 6.56 19.35
N ASP A 486 -12.66 6.10 19.45
CA ASP A 486 -11.52 6.90 19.90
C ASP A 486 -11.15 8.06 18.95
N ARG A 487 -11.46 7.94 17.65
CA ARG A 487 -11.12 8.95 16.63
C ARG A 487 -12.29 9.85 16.22
N PHE A 488 -13.54 9.42 16.41
CA PHE A 488 -14.73 10.10 15.86
C PHE A 488 -15.88 10.33 16.86
N GLU A 489 -15.80 9.84 18.10
CA GLU A 489 -16.83 9.96 19.15
C GLU A 489 -18.26 9.68 18.64
N LEU A 490 -18.52 8.41 18.26
CA LEU A 490 -19.73 8.00 17.55
C LEU A 490 -20.99 8.08 18.41
N ALA A 491 -20.83 8.28 19.73
CA ALA A 491 -21.88 8.43 20.73
C ALA A 491 -23.01 9.41 20.32
N ALA A 492 -24.25 9.09 20.69
CA ALA A 492 -25.45 9.62 20.05
C ALA A 492 -25.84 11.08 20.39
N SER A 493 -25.13 11.76 21.29
CA SER A 493 -25.45 13.13 21.73
C SER A 493 -24.75 14.20 20.88
N ALA A 494 -25.04 14.21 19.58
CA ALA A 494 -24.24 14.92 18.58
C ALA A 494 -24.18 16.46 18.75
N THR A 495 -22.99 16.94 19.10
CA THR A 495 -22.55 18.33 18.89
C THR A 495 -22.22 18.60 17.41
N ALA A 496 -21.80 19.81 17.06
CA ALA A 496 -21.44 20.15 15.68
C ALA A 496 -20.26 19.32 15.14
N VAL A 497 -19.31 18.94 16.00
CA VAL A 497 -18.13 18.12 15.70
C VAL A 497 -18.53 16.72 15.22
N GLN A 498 -19.63 16.17 15.76
CA GLN A 498 -20.08 14.79 15.52
C GLN A 498 -20.97 14.66 14.26
N ARG A 499 -20.66 15.43 13.21
CA ARG A 499 -21.32 15.37 11.88
C ARG A 499 -20.37 15.12 10.71
N VAL A 500 -19.11 14.79 10.98
CA VAL A 500 -18.15 14.39 9.95
C VAL A 500 -18.69 13.18 9.18
N PHE A 501 -18.80 13.33 7.87
CA PHE A 501 -19.42 12.39 6.92
C PHE A 501 -20.88 11.99 7.19
N ASP A 502 -21.65 12.83 7.90
CA ASP A 502 -23.10 12.65 8.00
C ASP A 502 -23.78 13.05 6.67
N PRO A 503 -24.60 12.19 6.02
CA PRO A 503 -25.12 12.44 4.68
C PRO A 503 -26.10 13.62 4.61
N GLU A 504 -26.81 13.95 5.69
CA GLU A 504 -27.72 15.11 5.75
C GLU A 504 -26.92 16.42 5.91
N TYR A 505 -25.67 16.36 6.40
CA TYR A 505 -24.74 17.49 6.50
C TYR A 505 -23.88 17.65 5.24
N LEU A 506 -23.29 16.56 4.71
CA LEU A 506 -22.50 16.61 3.46
C LEU A 506 -23.32 17.15 2.28
N THR A 507 -24.64 16.98 2.29
CA THR A 507 -25.54 17.52 1.25
C THR A 507 -26.00 18.97 1.52
N THR A 508 -25.24 19.80 2.26
CA THR A 508 -25.49 21.26 2.44
C THR A 508 -24.49 22.16 1.68
N THR A 509 -24.00 21.73 0.52
CA THR A 509 -23.09 22.52 -0.34
C THR A 509 -23.73 23.82 -0.84
N ALA A 510 -22.97 24.66 -1.54
CA ALA A 510 -23.54 25.72 -2.36
C ALA A 510 -24.34 25.13 -3.55
N PRO A 511 -25.40 25.80 -4.04
CA PRO A 511 -26.08 25.42 -5.28
C PRO A 511 -25.22 25.67 -6.53
N GLU A 512 -24.18 26.50 -6.44
CA GLU A 512 -23.16 26.70 -7.47
C GLU A 512 -22.17 25.52 -7.56
N GLN A 513 -21.89 24.86 -6.43
CA GLN A 513 -20.87 23.81 -6.29
C GLN A 513 -21.28 22.49 -6.94
N ARG A 514 -20.55 22.11 -8.00
CA ARG A 514 -20.77 20.86 -8.74
C ARG A 514 -20.15 19.68 -7.99
N VAL A 515 -20.90 18.60 -7.80
CA VAL A 515 -20.38 17.42 -7.08
C VAL A 515 -20.54 16.16 -7.92
N PHE A 516 -19.46 15.41 -8.07
CA PHE A 516 -19.46 14.10 -8.73
C PHE A 516 -19.09 13.01 -7.73
N LEU A 517 -20.02 12.08 -7.50
CA LEU A 517 -19.76 10.83 -6.80
C LEU A 517 -19.43 9.76 -7.86
N ILE A 518 -18.31 9.06 -7.73
CA ILE A 518 -17.89 8.00 -8.66
C ILE A 518 -17.66 6.74 -7.82
N HIS A 519 -18.50 5.71 -7.99
CA HIS A 519 -18.58 4.62 -7.01
C HIS A 519 -18.90 3.26 -7.67
N GLY A 520 -18.12 2.23 -7.33
CA GLY A 520 -18.37 0.85 -7.75
C GLY A 520 -19.61 0.24 -7.08
N ASP A 521 -20.43 -0.52 -7.80
CA ASP A 521 -21.64 -1.14 -7.22
C ASP A 521 -21.38 -2.41 -6.40
N GLN A 522 -20.11 -2.87 -6.34
CA GLN A 522 -19.65 -3.98 -5.48
C GLN A 522 -18.67 -3.51 -4.39
N ASP A 523 -18.63 -2.22 -4.06
CA ASP A 523 -17.71 -1.67 -3.05
C ASP A 523 -17.89 -2.33 -1.67
N GLU A 524 -16.83 -3.03 -1.25
CA GLU A 524 -16.73 -3.87 -0.07
C GLU A 524 -16.23 -3.12 1.18
N VAL A 525 -15.83 -1.85 1.06
CA VAL A 525 -15.23 -1.05 2.15
C VAL A 525 -16.11 0.16 2.50
N THR A 526 -16.46 0.98 1.51
CA THR A 526 -17.34 2.14 1.67
C THR A 526 -18.66 1.85 0.96
N GLY A 527 -19.71 1.47 1.72
CA GLY A 527 -20.95 0.99 1.12
C GLY A 527 -21.57 1.94 0.08
N TRP A 528 -21.59 1.52 -1.19
CA TRP A 528 -22.17 2.23 -2.36
C TRP A 528 -23.55 2.85 -2.10
N GLN A 529 -24.37 2.19 -1.27
CA GLN A 529 -25.70 2.68 -0.91
C GLN A 529 -25.69 4.06 -0.22
N HIS A 530 -24.60 4.44 0.47
CA HIS A 530 -24.44 5.78 1.04
C HIS A 530 -24.28 6.85 -0.04
N SER A 531 -23.51 6.58 -1.10
CA SER A 531 -23.40 7.51 -2.25
C SER A 531 -24.71 7.64 -3.02
N ARG A 532 -25.46 6.54 -3.21
CA ARG A 532 -26.83 6.61 -3.75
C ARG A 532 -27.73 7.48 -2.86
N HIS A 533 -27.73 7.25 -1.55
CA HIS A 533 -28.55 7.99 -0.59
C HIS A 533 -28.21 9.49 -0.56
N ALA A 534 -26.93 9.85 -0.61
CA ALA A 534 -26.48 11.24 -0.68
C ALA A 534 -26.87 11.92 -2.01
N ALA A 535 -26.74 11.23 -3.15
CA ALA A 535 -27.23 11.74 -4.43
C ALA A 535 -28.76 11.93 -4.43
N ASP A 536 -29.51 10.98 -3.87
CA ASP A 536 -30.97 11.10 -3.69
C ASP A 536 -31.36 12.29 -2.78
N LEU A 537 -30.58 12.56 -1.72
CA LEU A 537 -30.76 13.72 -0.84
C LEU A 537 -30.44 15.04 -1.55
N ALA A 538 -29.30 15.12 -2.22
CA ALA A 538 -28.89 16.30 -2.98
C ALA A 538 -29.88 16.64 -4.10
N SER A 539 -30.39 15.63 -4.81
CA SER A 539 -31.45 15.77 -5.81
C SER A 539 -32.74 16.35 -5.21
N ARG A 540 -33.19 15.85 -4.04
CA ARG A 540 -34.33 16.42 -3.30
C ARG A 540 -34.10 17.86 -2.82
N ARG A 541 -32.83 18.24 -2.60
CA ARG A 541 -32.41 19.60 -2.21
C ARG A 541 -32.16 20.53 -3.40
N GLY A 542 -32.21 20.01 -4.64
CA GLY A 542 -31.97 20.79 -5.87
C GLY A 542 -30.50 21.11 -6.14
N LEU A 543 -29.56 20.39 -5.52
CA LEU A 543 -28.11 20.60 -5.69
C LEU A 543 -27.58 19.88 -6.95
N PRO A 544 -26.55 20.42 -7.64
CA PRO A 544 -26.01 19.84 -8.87
C PRO A 544 -25.03 18.69 -8.58
N TRP A 545 -25.56 17.61 -7.99
CA TRP A 545 -24.83 16.39 -7.68
C TRP A 545 -25.10 15.30 -8.74
N THR A 546 -24.04 14.68 -9.23
CA THR A 546 -24.07 13.58 -10.21
C THR A 546 -23.47 12.31 -9.60
N LEU A 547 -24.13 11.16 -9.77
CA LEU A 547 -23.61 9.85 -9.37
C LEU A 547 -23.28 8.99 -10.59
N VAL A 548 -21.99 8.73 -10.80
CA VAL A 548 -21.47 7.74 -11.74
C VAL A 548 -21.34 6.41 -11.01
N THR A 549 -22.11 5.40 -11.42
CA THR A 549 -22.05 4.05 -10.86
C THR A 549 -21.27 3.11 -11.78
N GLU A 550 -20.24 2.48 -11.24
CA GLU A 550 -19.33 1.60 -11.98
C GLU A 550 -19.71 0.13 -11.70
N ARG A 551 -20.20 -0.58 -12.72
CA ARG A 551 -20.80 -1.91 -12.52
C ARG A 551 -19.76 -3.01 -12.37
N GLY A 552 -19.88 -3.84 -11.34
CA GLY A 552 -18.94 -4.94 -11.10
C GLY A 552 -17.56 -4.48 -10.61
N VAL A 553 -17.47 -3.27 -10.08
CA VAL A 553 -16.23 -2.66 -9.54
C VAL A 553 -16.35 -2.58 -8.02
N GLY A 554 -15.30 -2.99 -7.31
CA GLY A 554 -15.18 -2.86 -5.86
C GLY A 554 -14.60 -1.51 -5.42
N HIS A 555 -14.09 -1.47 -4.18
CA HIS A 555 -13.45 -0.28 -3.61
C HIS A 555 -12.22 0.13 -4.43
N VAL A 556 -11.39 -0.85 -4.77
CA VAL A 556 -10.30 -0.70 -5.74
C VAL A 556 -10.70 -1.41 -7.04
N PRO A 557 -10.49 -0.81 -8.23
CA PRO A 557 -10.76 -1.48 -9.48
C PRO A 557 -9.89 -2.74 -9.65
N ALA A 558 -10.51 -3.87 -9.99
CA ALA A 558 -9.86 -5.19 -10.01
C ALA A 558 -8.84 -5.35 -11.14
N ASP A 559 -9.05 -4.67 -12.27
CA ASP A 559 -8.23 -4.78 -13.48
C ASP A 559 -7.98 -3.43 -14.18
N ARG A 560 -7.02 -3.44 -15.13
CA ARG A 560 -6.62 -2.28 -15.94
C ARG A 560 -7.77 -1.59 -16.66
N GLY A 561 -8.76 -2.34 -17.15
CA GLY A 561 -9.94 -1.81 -17.82
C GLY A 561 -10.80 -1.01 -16.85
N GLN A 562 -11.16 -1.60 -15.71
CA GLN A 562 -11.91 -0.90 -14.66
C GLN A 562 -11.16 0.35 -14.15
N THR A 563 -9.83 0.25 -13.98
CA THR A 563 -8.98 1.39 -13.59
C THR A 563 -9.01 2.52 -14.62
N ASN A 564 -8.80 2.20 -15.91
CA ASN A 564 -8.85 3.16 -17.01
C ASN A 564 -10.23 3.81 -17.19
N ASP A 565 -11.31 3.10 -16.84
CA ASP A 565 -12.67 3.62 -16.83
C ASP A 565 -12.85 4.62 -15.67
N ARG A 566 -12.44 4.27 -14.44
CA ARG A 566 -12.53 5.17 -13.27
C ARG A 566 -11.76 6.47 -13.47
N TYR A 567 -10.53 6.44 -13.97
CA TYR A 567 -9.78 7.69 -14.24
C TYR A 567 -10.35 8.49 -15.41
N ARG A 568 -11.06 7.85 -16.35
CA ARG A 568 -11.83 8.57 -17.38
C ARG A 568 -13.03 9.29 -16.79
N HIS A 569 -13.75 8.67 -15.85
CA HIS A 569 -14.84 9.30 -15.10
C HIS A 569 -14.33 10.48 -14.26
N ILE A 570 -13.23 10.31 -13.52
CA ILE A 570 -12.65 11.36 -12.68
C ILE A 570 -12.17 12.54 -13.52
N ARG A 571 -11.44 12.33 -14.64
CA ARG A 571 -11.01 13.44 -15.50
C ARG A 571 -12.20 14.21 -16.09
N ALA A 572 -13.25 13.51 -16.51
CA ALA A 572 -14.48 14.14 -17.01
C ALA A 572 -15.18 14.95 -15.91
N ALA A 573 -15.28 14.40 -14.70
CA ALA A 573 -15.84 15.10 -13.54
C ALA A 573 -15.04 16.36 -13.17
N VAL A 574 -13.71 16.31 -13.10
CA VAL A 574 -12.88 17.50 -12.80
C VAL A 574 -13.01 18.56 -13.90
N SER A 575 -13.08 18.14 -15.16
CA SER A 575 -13.35 19.00 -16.32
C SER A 575 -14.74 19.67 -16.23
N GLU A 576 -15.78 18.94 -15.79
CA GLU A 576 -17.11 19.50 -15.57
C GLU A 576 -17.25 20.34 -14.29
N VAL A 577 -16.45 20.09 -13.25
CA VAL A 577 -16.40 20.93 -12.03
C VAL A 577 -15.74 22.27 -12.32
N LEU A 578 -14.54 22.27 -12.90
CA LEU A 578 -13.78 23.49 -13.23
C LEU A 578 -14.32 24.22 -14.48
N GLY A 579 -15.14 23.57 -15.30
CA GLY A 579 -15.61 24.13 -16.57
C GLY A 579 -14.55 24.24 -17.67
N LEU A 580 -13.37 23.63 -17.47
CA LEU A 580 -12.22 23.63 -18.38
C LEU A 580 -12.17 22.35 -19.22
N GLU A 581 -11.77 22.42 -20.49
CA GLU A 581 -11.53 21.21 -21.31
C GLU A 581 -10.21 20.56 -20.91
N ILE A 582 -10.28 19.46 -20.15
CA ILE A 582 -9.08 18.70 -19.75
C ILE A 582 -8.77 17.63 -20.82
N PRO A 583 -7.65 17.74 -21.55
CA PRO A 583 -7.35 16.88 -22.68
C PRO A 583 -7.19 15.41 -22.28
N ARG A 584 -7.32 14.51 -23.25
CA ARG A 584 -6.96 13.10 -23.05
C ARG A 584 -5.43 13.00 -22.91
N GLN A 585 -4.98 12.21 -21.94
CA GLN A 585 -3.58 11.80 -21.78
C GLN A 585 -3.08 11.26 -23.14
N ARG A 586 -2.02 11.88 -23.68
CA ARG A 586 -1.46 11.55 -25.00
C ARG A 586 -0.61 10.29 -24.96
#